data_AF-A0A9P9EPL3-F1
#
_entry.id   AF-A0A9P9EPL3-F1
#
_cell.length_a   1.000
_cell.length_b   1.000
_cell.length_c   1.000
_cell.angle_alpha   90.00
_cell.angle_beta   90.00
_cell.angle_gamma   90.00
#
_symmetry.space_group_name_H-M   'P 1'
#
loop_
_entity.id
_entity.type
_entity.pdbx_description
1 polymer ?
#
loop_
_entity_poly.entity_id
_entity_poly.type
_entity_poly.pdbx_seq_one_letter_code
_entity_poly.pdbx_strand_id
1 'polypeptide(L)'
;MSSSTTDPEDIHTALKRCLKAFDELLAEIKEHRIALGIPQEPAVQRMKEQLQKWASDFGADLPCSSKLSLDHKFRNHSYPKEMTLIELRNMGEDIVNRKS
;
A
#
# COMPACT_ATOMS: atom_id res chain seq x y z
N MET A 1 6.22 -5.63 -32.29
CA MET A 1 5.57 -4.50 -31.60
C MET A 1 5.08 -5.00 -30.25
N SER A 2 5.24 -4.16 -29.23
CA SER A 2 5.58 -4.50 -27.85
C SER A 2 4.51 -5.30 -27.09
N SER A 3 4.88 -6.50 -26.65
CA SER A 3 4.25 -7.14 -25.49
C SER A 3 4.76 -6.43 -24.23
N SER A 4 4.14 -5.32 -23.84
CA SER A 4 4.26 -4.83 -22.47
C SER A 4 3.32 -5.68 -21.62
N THR A 5 3.72 -6.92 -21.36
CA THR A 5 3.22 -7.65 -20.19
C THR A 5 3.78 -6.91 -18.99
N THR A 6 3.04 -5.92 -18.50
CA THR A 6 3.31 -5.34 -17.19
C THR A 6 3.26 -6.51 -16.23
N ASP A 7 4.40 -6.97 -15.73
CA ASP A 7 4.44 -7.99 -14.70
C ASP A 7 3.44 -7.57 -13.62
N PRO A 8 2.53 -8.45 -13.17
CA PRO A 8 1.56 -8.10 -12.16
C PRO A 8 2.33 -7.62 -10.93
N GLU A 9 2.11 -6.34 -10.57
CA GLU A 9 2.78 -5.66 -9.45
C GLU A 9 2.79 -6.60 -8.25
N ASP A 10 3.99 -6.93 -7.74
CA ASP A 10 4.10 -7.76 -6.55
C ASP A 10 3.56 -6.99 -5.34
N ILE A 11 3.01 -7.72 -4.36
CA ILE A 11 2.38 -7.10 -3.19
C ILE A 11 3.33 -6.16 -2.46
N HIS A 12 4.61 -6.53 -2.41
CA HIS A 12 5.63 -5.78 -1.71
C HIS A 12 5.86 -4.41 -2.36
N THR A 13 5.81 -4.33 -3.68
CA THR A 13 5.87 -3.08 -4.46
C THR A 13 4.61 -2.24 -4.24
N ALA A 14 3.43 -2.85 -4.30
CA ALA A 14 2.16 -2.16 -4.03
C ALA A 14 2.10 -1.59 -2.60
N LEU A 15 2.53 -2.38 -1.60
CA LEU A 15 2.61 -1.97 -0.20
C LEU A 15 3.56 -0.77 -0.02
N LYS A 16 4.77 -0.83 -0.62
CA LYS A 16 5.72 0.28 -0.56
C LYS A 16 5.15 1.57 -1.14
N ARG A 17 4.41 1.47 -2.25
CA ARG A 17 3.74 2.62 -2.87
C ARG A 17 2.72 3.24 -1.93
N CYS A 18 1.88 2.43 -1.28
CA CYS A 18 0.91 2.91 -0.30
C CYS A 18 1.57 3.57 0.92
N LEU A 19 2.62 2.96 1.48
CA LEU A 19 3.34 3.54 2.61
C LEU A 19 4.00 4.87 2.26
N LYS A 20 4.58 4.98 1.06
CA LYS A 20 5.13 6.23 0.54
C LYS A 20 4.06 7.31 0.38
N ALA A 21 2.87 6.95 -0.12
CA ALA A 21 1.76 7.89 -0.24
C ALA A 21 1.29 8.42 1.13
N PHE A 22 1.24 7.55 2.16
CA PHE A 22 0.99 7.98 3.53
C PHE A 22 2.06 8.93 4.07
N ASP A 23 3.34 8.65 3.82
CA ASP A 23 4.45 9.51 4.25
C ASP A 23 4.40 10.90 3.62
N GLU A 24 4.09 10.98 2.33
CA GLU A 24 3.93 12.25 1.64
C GLU A 24 2.70 13.02 2.14
N LEU A 25 1.56 12.35 2.39
CA LEU A 25 0.37 12.99 2.95
C LEU A 25 0.63 13.53 4.36
N LEU A 26 1.38 12.81 5.20
CA LEU A 26 1.77 13.28 6.53
C LEU A 26 2.72 14.48 6.47
N ALA A 27 3.63 14.52 5.49
CA ALA A 27 4.47 15.68 5.25
C ALA A 27 3.64 16.91 4.84
N GLU A 28 2.69 16.73 3.92
CA GLU A 28 1.78 17.79 3.47
C GLU A 28 0.92 18.32 4.63
N ILE A 29 0.37 17.45 5.48
CA ILE A 29 -0.38 17.86 6.69
C ILE A 29 0.47 18.73 7.61
N LYS A 30 1.74 18.35 7.82
CA LYS A 30 2.67 19.10 8.68
C LYS A 30 3.01 20.47 8.09
N GLU A 31 3.13 20.56 6.77
CA GLU A 31 3.39 21.83 6.07
C GLU A 31 2.15 22.73 6.02
N HIS A 32 0.96 22.15 5.83
CA HIS A 32 -0.29 22.86 5.54
C HIS A 32 -1.26 22.85 6.72
N ARG A 33 -0.76 22.95 7.98
CA ARG A 33 -1.43 22.79 9.30
C ARG A 33 -2.92 23.20 9.44
N ILE A 34 -3.49 24.00 8.53
CA ILE A 34 -4.84 24.58 8.59
C ILE A 34 -5.54 24.61 7.20
N ALA A 35 -5.22 23.70 6.27
CA ALA A 35 -5.96 23.63 5.01
C ALA A 35 -7.28 22.84 5.17
N LEU A 36 -8.41 23.51 4.89
CA LEU A 36 -9.75 22.89 4.83
C LEU A 36 -9.74 21.76 3.80
N GLY A 37 -10.01 20.53 4.24
CA GLY A 37 -10.08 19.34 3.37
C GLY A 37 -8.97 18.32 3.59
N ILE A 38 -7.87 18.67 4.26
CA ILE A 38 -6.80 17.72 4.56
C ILE A 38 -7.19 16.84 5.77
N PRO A 39 -7.08 15.50 5.70
CA PRO A 39 -7.35 14.62 6.83
C PRO A 39 -6.42 14.91 8.02
N GLN A 40 -6.92 14.71 9.24
CA GLN A 40 -6.14 14.99 10.45
C GLN A 40 -4.92 14.06 10.59
N GLU A 41 -3.76 14.62 10.97
CA GLU A 41 -2.50 13.87 11.16
C GLU A 41 -2.66 12.58 11.98
N PRO A 42 -3.34 12.59 13.16
CA PRO A 42 -3.47 11.37 13.97
C PRO A 42 -4.36 10.29 13.33
N ALA A 43 -5.24 10.66 12.40
CA ALA A 43 -6.06 9.70 11.67
C ALA A 43 -5.23 9.03 10.56
N VAL A 44 -4.47 9.82 9.80
CA VAL A 44 -3.58 9.33 8.74
C VAL A 44 -2.48 8.44 9.31
N GLN A 45 -1.87 8.85 10.44
CA GLN A 45 -0.87 8.07 11.15
C GLN A 45 -1.42 6.71 11.59
N ARG A 46 -2.63 6.66 12.16
CA ARG A 46 -3.29 5.40 12.54
C ARG A 46 -3.55 4.48 11.35
N MET A 47 -3.99 5.02 10.22
CA MET A 47 -4.20 4.22 9.00
C MET A 47 -2.88 3.64 8.48
N LYS A 48 -1.79 4.41 8.52
CA LYS A 48 -0.45 3.93 8.15
C LYS A 48 -0.01 2.78 9.06
N GLU A 49 -0.16 2.94 10.38
CA GLU A 49 0.21 1.92 11.36
C GLU A 49 -0.62 0.63 11.21
N GLN A 50 -1.92 0.75 10.93
CA GLN A 50 -2.78 -0.39 10.63
C GLN A 50 -2.32 -1.15 9.38
N LEU A 51 -1.94 -0.44 8.31
CA LEU A 51 -1.41 -1.05 7.10
C LEU A 51 -0.07 -1.76 7.35
N GLN A 52 0.83 -1.14 8.12
CA GLN A 52 2.12 -1.75 8.49
C GLN A 52 1.92 -3.00 9.35
N LYS A 53 0.99 -2.96 10.30
CA LYS A 53 0.64 -4.10 11.13
C LYS A 53 0.09 -5.25 10.29
N TRP A 54 -0.87 -4.96 9.41
CA TRP A 54 -1.39 -5.95 8.46
C TRP A 54 -0.26 -6.55 7.61
N ALA A 55 0.64 -5.70 7.09
CA ALA A 55 1.72 -6.18 6.27
C ALA A 55 2.64 -7.17 7.00
N SER A 56 2.99 -6.86 8.25
CA SER A 56 3.81 -7.73 9.09
C SER A 56 3.07 -9.04 9.44
N ASP A 57 1.80 -8.94 9.86
CA ASP A 57 0.98 -10.09 10.27
C ASP A 57 0.82 -11.12 9.11
N PHE A 58 0.74 -10.64 7.87
CA PHE A 58 0.56 -11.49 6.68
C PHE A 58 1.85 -11.79 5.91
N GLY A 59 2.95 -11.10 6.22
CA GLY A 59 4.23 -11.20 5.51
C GLY A 59 4.23 -10.49 4.15
N ALA A 60 3.44 -9.43 3.99
CA ALA A 60 3.41 -8.60 2.78
C ALA A 60 4.61 -7.64 2.67
N ASP A 61 5.30 -7.38 3.80
CA ASP A 61 6.55 -6.63 3.90
C ASP A 61 7.79 -7.49 3.61
N LEU A 62 7.63 -8.81 3.53
CA LEU A 62 8.72 -9.75 3.26
C LEU A 62 8.99 -9.86 1.75
N PRO A 63 10.26 -10.01 1.35
CA PRO A 63 10.61 -10.22 -0.06
C PRO A 63 10.03 -11.53 -0.58
N CYS A 64 9.71 -11.59 -1.88
CA CYS A 64 9.09 -12.77 -2.52
C CYS A 64 9.95 -14.04 -2.44
N SER A 65 11.26 -13.90 -2.17
CA SER A 65 12.18 -15.02 -1.91
C SER A 65 11.94 -15.71 -0.55
N SER A 66 11.25 -15.05 0.38
CA SER A 66 10.87 -15.62 1.66
C SER A 66 9.67 -16.54 1.51
N LYS A 67 9.76 -17.76 2.07
CA LYS A 67 8.62 -18.70 2.15
C LYS A 67 7.48 -18.18 3.01
N LEU A 68 7.77 -17.22 3.90
CA LEU A 68 6.78 -16.58 4.76
C LEU A 68 6.08 -15.41 4.08
N SER A 69 6.58 -14.95 2.92
CA SER A 69 6.00 -13.82 2.21
C SER A 69 4.60 -14.14 1.69
N LEU A 70 3.74 -13.13 1.71
CA LEU A 70 2.39 -13.26 1.18
C LEU A 70 2.42 -13.59 -0.33
N ASP A 71 3.40 -13.07 -1.03
CA ASP A 71 3.64 -13.34 -2.45
C ASP A 71 4.00 -14.81 -2.71
N HIS A 72 4.82 -15.43 -1.86
CA HIS A 72 5.11 -16.86 -1.91
C HIS A 72 3.87 -17.70 -1.59
N LYS A 73 3.07 -17.30 -0.60
CA LYS A 73 1.81 -17.99 -0.27
C LYS A 73 0.85 -17.94 -1.45
N PHE A 74 0.70 -16.80 -2.11
CA PHE A 74 -0.16 -16.66 -3.28
C PHE A 74 0.27 -17.48 -4.49
N ARG A 75 1.57 -17.70 -4.69
CA ARG A 75 2.07 -18.55 -5.78
C ARG A 75 1.83 -20.04 -5.55
N ASN A 76 1.75 -20.46 -4.28
CA ASN A 76 1.71 -21.87 -3.91
C ASN A 76 0.37 -22.34 -3.31
N HIS A 77 -0.55 -21.41 -3.05
CA HIS A 77 -1.87 -21.70 -2.48
C HIS A 77 -2.95 -20.87 -3.19
N SER A 78 -4.17 -21.40 -3.26
CA SER A 78 -5.34 -20.71 -3.84
C SER A 78 -5.87 -19.61 -2.91
N TYR A 79 -5.09 -18.55 -2.74
CA TYR A 79 -5.51 -17.32 -2.08
C TYR A 79 -6.09 -16.32 -3.10
N PRO A 80 -7.01 -15.43 -2.70
CA PRO A 80 -7.58 -14.40 -3.57
C PRO A 80 -6.60 -13.24 -3.81
N LYS A 81 -5.47 -13.52 -4.48
CA LYS A 81 -4.38 -12.57 -4.78
C LYS A 81 -4.87 -11.30 -5.46
N GLU A 82 -5.74 -11.44 -6.45
CA GLU A 82 -6.23 -10.31 -7.25
C GLU A 82 -7.03 -9.31 -6.39
N MET A 83 -7.89 -9.78 -5.48
CA MET A 83 -8.64 -8.87 -4.61
C MET A 83 -7.73 -8.09 -3.67
N THR A 84 -6.75 -8.75 -3.03
CA THR A 84 -5.80 -8.06 -2.14
C THR A 84 -4.97 -7.02 -2.89
N LEU A 85 -4.53 -7.32 -4.12
CA LEU A 85 -3.79 -6.36 -4.95
C LEU A 85 -4.68 -5.18 -5.38
N ILE A 86 -5.93 -5.43 -5.74
CA ILE A 86 -6.89 -4.37 -6.10
C ILE A 86 -7.17 -3.46 -4.90
N GLU A 87 -7.42 -4.01 -3.72
CA GLU A 87 -7.67 -3.23 -2.50
C GLU A 87 -6.47 -2.35 -2.12
N LEU A 88 -5.25 -2.90 -2.18
CA LEU A 88 -4.04 -2.12 -1.94
C LEU A 88 -3.87 -1.00 -2.97
N ARG A 89 -4.07 -1.31 -4.25
CA ARG A 89 -3.95 -0.31 -5.32
C ARG A 89 -4.95 0.83 -5.13
N ASN A 90 -6.22 0.50 -4.91
CA ASN A 90 -7.30 1.46 -4.68
C ASN A 90 -7.02 2.31 -3.43
N MET A 91 -6.52 1.71 -2.35
CA MET A 91 -6.13 2.45 -1.15
C MET A 91 -5.03 3.47 -1.44
N GLY A 92 -4.01 3.11 -2.21
CA GLY A 92 -2.96 4.03 -2.63
C GLY A 92 -3.48 5.17 -3.50
N GLU A 93 -4.37 4.86 -4.45
CA GLU A 93 -5.00 5.86 -5.33
C GLU A 93 -5.93 6.80 -4.55
N ASP A 94 -6.73 6.30 -3.61
CA ASP A 94 -7.58 7.13 -2.75
C ASP A 94 -6.75 8.10 -1.89
N ILE A 95 -5.58 7.67 -1.39
CA ILE A 95 -4.68 8.54 -0.63
C ILE A 95 -4.11 9.64 -1.53
N VAL A 96 -3.72 9.32 -2.76
CA VAL A 96 -3.19 10.29 -3.73
C VAL A 96 -4.29 11.26 -4.18
N ASN A 97 -5.49 10.76 -4.47
CA ASN A 97 -6.62 11.58 -4.93
C ASN A 97 -7.13 12.54 -3.86
N ARG A 98 -6.92 12.24 -2.57
CA ARG A 98 -7.20 13.18 -1.47
C ARG A 98 -6.23 14.38 -1.41
N LYS A 99 -5.19 14.40 -2.25
CA LYS A 99 -4.26 15.52 -2.40
C LYS A 99 -4.69 16.55 -3.47
N SER A 100 -5.66 16.21 -4.32
CA SER A 100 -6.15 17.06 -5.42
C SER A 100 -7.46 17.75 -5.07
#